data_AF-A0A0B7AM11-F1
#
_entry.id   AF-A0A0B7AM11-F1
#
_cell.length_a   1.000
_cell.length_b   1.000
_cell.length_c   1.000
_cell.angle_alpha   90.00
_cell.angle_beta   90.00
_cell.angle_gamma   90.00
#
_symmetry.space_group_name_H-M   'P 1'
#
loop_
_entity.id
_entity.type
_entity.pdbx_description
1 polymer ?
#
loop_
_entity_poly.entity_id
_entity_poly.type
_entity_poly.pdbx_seq_one_letter_code
_entity_poly.pdbx_strand_id
1 'polypeptide(L)'
;HNTRPFLHRPTEISDFSVELDQQIVTMRYLTQCLVFVSLLYSSSAQATDFDYDCSGLPESFLYWWACGSYGICRGGRYSQIDCVNGTSYDRRAGDCVPNSQAVTYPCNSVPDDCLIYSGPGHRYPDRNTDPVEALPTCTFYFTCAYGRYLGHQRCPEGTVYDEAQQRCLPAPQVSPPCGTLIGNGGGPFQGNDFSEGRQVNMI
;
A
#
# COMPACT_ATOMS: atom_id res chain seq x y z
N HIS A 1 -62.21 8.16 -87.96
CA HIS A 1 -61.36 7.19 -87.24
C HIS A 1 -59.94 7.73 -87.16
N ASN A 2 -59.45 8.05 -85.95
CA ASN A 2 -58.00 8.03 -85.70
C ASN A 2 -57.74 8.00 -84.18
N THR A 3 -57.00 7.00 -83.74
CA THR A 3 -56.53 6.75 -82.36
C THR A 3 -55.20 7.46 -82.12
N ARG A 4 -54.96 7.97 -80.91
CA ARG A 4 -53.62 8.23 -80.38
C ARG A 4 -53.51 7.91 -78.88
N PRO A 5 -52.32 7.49 -78.40
CA PRO A 5 -52.15 6.84 -77.10
C PRO A 5 -51.51 7.74 -76.03
N PHE A 6 -51.57 7.24 -74.80
CA PHE A 6 -50.96 7.73 -73.57
C PHE A 6 -49.43 7.81 -73.63
N LEU A 7 -48.88 8.84 -72.99
CA LEU A 7 -47.45 9.05 -72.74
C LEU A 7 -47.17 8.84 -71.24
N HIS A 8 -46.27 7.93 -70.88
CA HIS A 8 -45.68 7.79 -69.54
C HIS A 8 -44.27 8.40 -69.52
N ARG A 9 -43.89 9.06 -68.40
CA ARG A 9 -42.50 9.37 -67.99
C ARG A 9 -42.40 9.52 -66.45
N PRO A 10 -41.21 9.46 -65.82
CA PRO A 10 -40.88 8.49 -64.78
C PRO A 10 -40.64 9.10 -63.39
N THR A 11 -40.63 8.24 -62.37
CA THR A 11 -40.37 8.49 -60.95
C THR A 11 -38.93 8.09 -60.58
N GLU A 12 -38.06 9.03 -60.17
CA GLU A 12 -36.71 8.70 -59.67
C GLU A 12 -36.05 9.79 -58.77
N ILE A 13 -36.77 10.43 -57.83
CA ILE A 13 -36.19 11.48 -56.95
C ILE A 13 -36.67 11.41 -55.48
N SER A 14 -36.87 10.22 -54.91
CA SER A 14 -37.34 10.10 -53.51
C SER A 14 -36.44 9.27 -52.57
N ASP A 15 -35.44 8.55 -53.08
CA ASP A 15 -34.66 7.60 -52.26
C ASP A 15 -33.45 8.23 -51.55
N PHE A 16 -32.87 9.29 -52.11
CA PHE A 16 -31.57 9.81 -51.62
C PHE A 16 -31.66 10.64 -50.33
N SER A 17 -32.82 11.27 -50.05
CA SER A 17 -32.97 12.16 -48.90
C SER A 17 -33.18 11.40 -47.58
N VAL A 18 -33.77 10.20 -47.63
CA VAL A 18 -34.08 9.38 -46.43
C VAL A 18 -32.80 8.80 -45.82
N GLU A 19 -31.82 8.45 -46.65
CA GLU A 19 -30.57 7.81 -46.22
C GLU A 19 -29.63 8.80 -45.50
N LEU A 20 -29.66 10.08 -45.89
CA LEU A 20 -28.84 11.14 -45.29
C LEU A 20 -29.35 11.53 -43.89
N ASP A 21 -30.67 11.63 -43.69
CA ASP A 21 -31.27 11.94 -42.39
C ASP A 21 -31.03 10.80 -41.36
N GLN A 22 -31.05 9.55 -41.81
CA GLN A 22 -30.79 8.39 -40.97
C GLN A 22 -29.33 8.28 -40.52
N GLN A 23 -28.38 8.71 -41.35
CA GLN A 23 -26.97 8.83 -40.97
C GLN A 23 -26.72 9.96 -39.95
N ILE A 24 -27.42 11.09 -40.03
CA ILE A 24 -27.26 12.20 -39.09
C ILE A 24 -27.81 11.84 -37.71
N VAL A 25 -28.97 11.16 -37.65
CA VAL A 25 -29.57 10.71 -36.38
C VAL A 25 -28.67 9.68 -35.69
N THR A 26 -28.18 8.68 -36.43
CA THR A 26 -27.26 7.67 -35.88
C THR A 26 -25.94 8.26 -35.40
N MET A 27 -25.37 9.25 -36.11
CA MET A 27 -24.15 9.94 -35.64
C MET A 27 -24.37 10.75 -34.35
N ARG A 28 -25.56 11.36 -34.17
CA ARG A 28 -25.92 12.09 -32.93
C ARG A 28 -26.10 11.15 -31.73
N TYR A 29 -26.71 9.97 -31.94
CA TYR A 29 -26.83 8.97 -30.89
C TYR A 29 -25.47 8.38 -30.50
N LEU A 30 -24.59 8.09 -31.47
CA LEU A 30 -23.25 7.58 -31.20
C LEU A 30 -22.39 8.60 -30.43
N THR A 31 -22.45 9.88 -30.80
CA THR A 31 -21.73 10.94 -30.09
C THR A 31 -22.28 11.17 -28.67
N GLN A 32 -23.60 11.13 -28.47
CA GLN A 32 -24.18 11.17 -27.12
C GLN A 32 -23.76 9.96 -26.28
N CYS A 33 -23.79 8.74 -26.81
CA CYS A 33 -23.33 7.55 -26.11
C CYS A 33 -21.85 7.65 -25.71
N LEU A 34 -20.99 8.12 -26.62
CA LEU A 34 -19.56 8.30 -26.32
C LEU A 34 -19.33 9.32 -25.20
N VAL A 35 -20.04 10.46 -25.23
CA VAL A 35 -19.94 11.49 -24.18
C VAL A 35 -20.39 10.93 -22.82
N PHE A 36 -21.51 10.21 -22.77
CA PHE A 36 -22.00 9.57 -21.55
C PHE A 36 -21.04 8.51 -21.02
N VAL A 37 -20.44 7.68 -21.88
CA VAL A 37 -19.43 6.68 -21.47
C VAL A 37 -18.18 7.36 -20.90
N SER A 38 -17.70 8.45 -21.50
CA SER A 38 -16.56 9.21 -20.97
C SER A 38 -16.85 9.92 -19.64
N LEU A 39 -18.09 10.41 -19.43
CA LEU A 39 -18.50 11.00 -18.15
C LEU A 39 -18.60 9.95 -17.04
N LEU A 40 -19.08 8.75 -17.35
CA LEU A 40 -19.12 7.63 -16.41
C LEU A 40 -17.72 7.06 -16.08
N TYR A 41 -16.75 7.22 -16.98
CA TYR A 41 -15.37 6.76 -16.76
C TYR A 41 -14.55 7.68 -15.82
N SER A 42 -14.98 8.93 -15.63
CA SER A 42 -14.19 9.95 -14.92
C SER A 42 -14.37 9.93 -13.39
N SER A 43 -15.25 9.08 -12.85
CA SER A 43 -15.67 9.13 -11.44
C SER A 43 -14.97 8.15 -10.49
N SER A 44 -13.87 7.49 -10.89
CA SER A 44 -13.28 6.40 -10.09
C SER A 44 -11.97 6.70 -9.35
N ALA A 45 -11.49 7.95 -9.27
CA ALA A 45 -10.27 8.28 -8.52
C ALA A 45 -10.55 9.13 -7.27
N GLN A 46 -11.00 8.50 -6.19
CA GLN A 46 -10.92 9.10 -4.86
C GLN A 46 -9.60 8.64 -4.23
N ALA A 47 -8.57 9.47 -4.34
CA ALA A 47 -7.41 9.37 -3.45
C ALA A 47 -7.91 9.73 -2.05
N THR A 48 -7.98 8.76 -1.14
CA THR A 48 -8.18 9.05 0.28
C THR A 48 -6.87 9.65 0.78
N ASP A 49 -6.79 10.98 0.83
CA ASP A 49 -5.69 11.68 1.48
C ASP A 49 -5.76 11.38 2.98
N PHE A 50 -4.73 10.76 3.53
CA PHE A 50 -4.63 10.56 4.97
C PHE A 50 -4.20 11.90 5.55
N ASP A 51 -5.13 12.60 6.21
CA ASP A 51 -4.89 13.97 6.67
C ASP A 51 -3.91 13.97 7.86
N TYR A 52 -2.70 14.47 7.63
CA TYR A 52 -1.67 14.63 8.64
C TYR A 52 -1.77 16.02 9.26
N ASP A 53 -2.37 16.10 10.44
CA ASP A 53 -2.52 17.37 11.16
C ASP A 53 -1.21 17.78 11.85
N CYS A 54 -0.56 18.80 11.28
CA CYS A 54 0.65 19.41 11.84
C CYS A 54 0.33 20.66 12.70
N SER A 55 -0.94 20.97 12.95
CA SER A 55 -1.35 22.16 13.70
C SER A 55 -0.88 22.08 15.14
N GLY A 56 -0.09 23.07 15.56
CA GLY A 56 0.45 23.13 16.92
C GLY A 56 1.60 22.16 17.20
N LEU A 57 2.06 21.40 16.21
CA LEU A 57 3.26 20.58 16.32
C LEU A 57 4.52 21.41 16.05
N PRO A 58 5.67 21.04 16.65
CA PRO A 58 6.95 21.69 16.36
C PRO A 58 7.34 21.67 14.88
N GLU A 59 8.12 22.68 14.44
CA GLU A 59 8.67 22.84 13.07
C GLU A 59 9.51 21.67 12.54
N SER A 60 9.91 20.73 13.39
CA SER A 60 10.68 19.55 13.01
C SER A 60 10.11 18.30 13.66
N PHE A 61 8.79 18.29 13.89
CA PHE A 61 8.11 17.12 14.41
C PHE A 61 8.13 16.00 13.37
N LEU A 62 8.70 14.86 13.75
CA LEU A 62 8.78 13.65 12.94
C LEU A 62 7.51 12.83 13.17
N TYR A 63 6.66 12.73 12.15
CA TYR A 63 5.39 12.03 12.26
C TYR A 63 5.57 10.50 12.16
N TRP A 64 6.43 10.06 11.24
CA TRP A 64 6.82 8.67 11.05
C TRP A 64 8.14 8.60 10.29
N TRP A 65 8.82 7.46 10.35
CA TRP A 65 10.01 7.24 9.56
C TRP A 65 10.24 5.76 9.21
N ALA A 66 10.95 5.57 8.11
CA ALA A 66 11.41 4.33 7.55
C ALA A 66 12.80 4.56 6.93
N CYS A 67 13.53 3.49 6.63
CA CYS A 67 14.86 3.63 6.03
C CYS A 67 14.82 4.34 4.68
N GLY A 68 13.75 4.17 3.91
CA GLY A 68 13.59 4.77 2.58
C GLY A 68 12.94 6.15 2.58
N SER A 69 12.33 6.60 3.69
CA SER A 69 11.54 7.84 3.71
C SER A 69 11.14 8.25 5.11
N TYR A 70 10.82 9.52 5.31
CA TYR A 70 10.26 10.01 6.56
C TYR A 70 9.21 11.10 6.33
N GLY A 71 8.29 11.24 7.30
CA GLY A 71 7.26 12.27 7.31
C GLY A 71 7.56 13.32 8.37
N ILE A 72 7.66 14.59 7.98
CA ILE A 72 7.98 15.70 8.87
C ILE A 72 6.97 16.83 8.74
N CYS A 73 6.66 17.50 9.85
CA CYS A 73 5.89 18.73 9.86
C CYS A 73 6.82 19.94 9.73
N ARG A 74 6.53 20.86 8.81
CA ARG A 74 7.22 22.15 8.65
C ARG A 74 6.19 23.25 8.35
N GLY A 75 6.22 24.35 9.11
CA GLY A 75 5.28 25.47 8.96
C GLY A 75 3.81 25.05 9.06
N GLY A 76 3.50 24.09 9.94
CA GLY A 76 2.15 23.54 10.10
C GLY A 76 1.65 22.67 8.93
N ARG A 77 2.55 22.23 8.04
CA ARG A 77 2.23 21.33 6.92
C ARG A 77 3.05 20.06 6.96
N TYR A 78 2.41 18.94 6.64
CA TYR A 78 3.08 17.66 6.47
C TYR A 78 3.89 17.62 5.17
N SER A 79 5.05 16.98 5.21
CA SER A 79 5.88 16.69 4.05
C SER A 79 6.47 15.30 4.17
N GLN A 80 6.24 14.47 3.15
CA GLN A 80 6.97 13.22 2.99
C GLN A 80 8.28 13.50 2.23
N ILE A 81 9.38 13.01 2.78
CA ILE A 81 10.71 13.08 2.18
C ILE A 81 11.17 11.66 1.88
N ASP A 82 11.37 11.35 0.60
CA ASP A 82 11.90 10.07 0.16
C ASP A 82 13.42 10.12 0.02
N CYS A 83 14.11 9.16 0.62
CA CYS A 83 15.55 9.01 0.51
C CYS A 83 15.90 8.37 -0.83
N VAL A 84 16.41 9.20 -1.75
CA VAL A 84 16.78 8.80 -3.13
C VAL A 84 18.30 8.73 -3.30
N ASN A 85 18.77 8.26 -4.47
CA ASN A 85 20.20 8.28 -4.85
C ASN A 85 21.15 7.58 -3.85
N GLY A 86 20.72 6.43 -3.31
CA GLY A 86 21.55 5.63 -2.39
C GLY A 86 21.72 6.28 -1.03
N THR A 87 20.71 7.04 -0.60
CA THR A 87 20.60 7.55 0.78
C THR A 87 19.61 6.72 1.58
N SER A 88 19.68 6.80 2.89
CA SER A 88 18.72 6.21 3.82
C SER A 88 18.55 7.13 5.02
N TYR A 89 17.37 7.08 5.62
CA TYR A 89 17.09 7.89 6.79
C TYR A 89 18.00 7.49 7.94
N ASP A 90 18.72 8.46 8.50
CA ASP A 90 19.48 8.30 9.72
C ASP A 90 18.80 9.08 10.84
N ARG A 91 18.33 8.35 11.86
CA ARG A 91 17.60 8.93 12.97
C ARG A 91 18.42 9.86 13.87
N ARG A 92 19.76 9.75 13.86
CA ARG A 92 20.63 10.64 14.65
C ARG A 92 20.84 11.96 13.93
N ALA A 93 20.98 11.91 12.60
CA ALA A 93 21.01 13.09 11.75
C ALA A 93 19.62 13.74 11.62
N GLY A 94 18.55 12.95 11.70
CA GLY A 94 17.19 13.38 11.46
C GLY A 94 16.88 13.63 9.98
N ASP A 95 17.66 13.04 9.06
CA ASP A 95 17.55 13.25 7.62
C ASP A 95 18.10 12.06 6.81
N CYS A 96 17.93 12.08 5.50
CA CYS A 96 18.53 11.12 4.58
C CYS A 96 20.04 11.38 4.47
N VAL A 97 20.85 10.39 4.83
CA VAL A 97 22.31 10.42 4.68
C VAL A 97 22.78 9.40 3.64
N PRO A 98 23.92 9.61 2.97
CA PRO A 98 24.48 8.62 2.06
C PRO A 98 24.73 7.29 2.75
N ASN A 99 24.41 6.17 2.09
CA ASN A 99 24.66 4.82 2.62
C ASN A 99 26.15 4.48 2.74
N SER A 100 27.03 5.29 2.13
CA SER A 100 28.47 5.23 2.35
C SER A 100 28.89 5.74 3.72
N GLN A 101 28.02 6.49 4.39
CA GLN A 101 28.18 6.86 5.80
C GLN A 101 27.61 5.72 6.66
N ALA A 102 28.14 5.56 7.87
CA ALA A 102 27.62 4.57 8.82
C ALA A 102 26.23 5.01 9.30
N VAL A 103 25.19 4.62 8.53
CA VAL A 103 23.78 4.81 8.90
C VAL A 103 23.50 4.05 10.19
N THR A 104 22.60 4.58 11.00
CA THR A 104 22.19 3.98 12.27
C THR A 104 21.25 2.78 12.04
N TYR A 105 21.24 1.83 12.97
CA TYR A 105 20.25 0.75 13.02
C TYR A 105 18.80 1.31 13.01
N PRO A 106 17.84 0.67 12.32
CA PRO A 106 17.91 -0.62 11.61
C PRO A 106 18.27 -0.51 10.11
N CYS A 107 18.67 0.67 9.65
CA CYS A 107 18.88 0.95 8.22
C CYS A 107 20.27 0.58 7.71
N ASN A 108 21.11 0.02 8.59
CA ASN A 108 22.49 -0.34 8.32
C ASN A 108 22.69 -1.85 8.03
N SER A 109 21.61 -2.61 7.95
CA SER A 109 21.65 -4.06 7.72
C SER A 109 20.53 -4.51 6.80
N VAL A 110 20.83 -5.50 5.96
CA VAL A 110 19.85 -6.18 5.09
C VAL A 110 19.57 -7.56 5.69
N PRO A 111 18.31 -7.88 6.07
CA PRO A 111 17.95 -9.19 6.59
C PRO A 111 18.10 -10.30 5.54
N ASP A 112 18.68 -11.43 5.93
CA ASP A 112 18.88 -12.61 5.06
C ASP A 112 17.55 -13.22 4.58
N ASP A 113 16.47 -13.09 5.36
CA ASP A 113 15.12 -13.53 5.02
C ASP A 113 14.66 -12.97 3.65
N CYS A 114 15.07 -11.74 3.33
CA CYS A 114 14.71 -11.13 2.05
C CYS A 114 15.43 -11.78 0.87
N LEU A 115 16.61 -12.36 1.04
CA LEU A 115 17.38 -12.97 -0.07
C LEU A 115 16.73 -14.28 -0.54
N ILE A 116 16.06 -15.00 0.37
CA ILE A 116 15.38 -16.27 0.07
C ILE A 116 13.90 -16.10 -0.27
N TYR A 117 13.30 -14.95 0.05
CA TYR A 117 11.89 -14.69 -0.23
C TYR A 117 11.66 -14.32 -1.71
N SER A 118 11.05 -15.20 -2.49
CA SER A 118 10.78 -14.97 -3.93
C SER A 118 9.37 -14.45 -4.24
N GLY A 119 8.56 -14.14 -3.23
CA GLY A 119 7.18 -13.70 -3.40
C GLY A 119 7.02 -12.23 -3.79
N PRO A 120 5.79 -11.78 -4.10
CA PRO A 120 5.53 -10.43 -4.59
C PRO A 120 5.66 -9.32 -3.54
N GLY A 121 5.66 -9.67 -2.24
CA GLY A 121 5.74 -8.72 -1.14
C GLY A 121 5.25 -9.33 0.17
N HIS A 122 6.09 -9.37 1.20
CA HIS A 122 5.71 -9.75 2.55
C HIS A 122 6.47 -8.90 3.56
N ARG A 123 5.85 -8.65 4.70
CA ARG A 123 6.46 -7.88 5.80
C ARG A 123 6.70 -8.78 6.98
N TYR A 124 7.89 -8.65 7.55
CA TYR A 124 8.38 -9.47 8.65
C TYR A 124 8.71 -8.58 9.86
N PRO A 125 8.44 -9.05 11.08
CA PRO A 125 8.88 -8.36 12.28
C PRO A 125 10.40 -8.43 12.40
N ASP A 126 11.05 -7.32 12.71
CA ASP A 126 12.45 -7.34 13.11
C ASP A 126 12.55 -7.90 14.53
N ARG A 127 13.22 -9.04 14.69
CA ARG A 127 13.33 -9.74 15.97
C ARG A 127 14.54 -9.29 16.80
N ASN A 128 15.27 -8.28 16.35
CA ASN A 128 16.38 -7.70 17.09
C ASN A 128 15.89 -6.54 17.98
N THR A 129 16.57 -6.33 19.10
CA THR A 129 16.37 -5.12 19.91
C THR A 129 17.15 -3.97 19.31
N ASP A 130 16.64 -2.75 19.42
CA ASP A 130 17.33 -1.57 18.95
C ASP A 130 18.50 -1.21 19.87
N PRO A 131 19.77 -1.29 19.42
CA PRO A 131 20.92 -0.96 20.25
C PRO A 131 21.08 0.56 20.49
N VAL A 132 20.33 1.40 19.78
CA VAL A 132 20.48 2.86 19.81
C VAL A 132 19.61 3.47 20.90
N GLU A 133 18.35 3.05 20.94
CA GLU A 133 17.35 3.54 21.91
C GLU A 133 16.85 2.46 22.89
N ALA A 134 17.43 1.25 22.84
CA ALA A 134 17.01 0.12 23.67
C ALA A 134 15.51 -0.25 23.48
N LEU A 135 15.00 -0.09 22.26
CA LEU A 135 13.63 -0.48 21.91
C LEU A 135 13.50 -2.01 21.88
N PRO A 136 12.35 -2.55 22.32
CA PRO A 136 12.11 -3.99 22.32
C PRO A 136 12.06 -4.55 20.90
N THR A 137 12.15 -5.88 20.80
CA THR A 137 11.96 -6.60 19.53
C THR A 137 10.61 -6.28 18.90
N CYS A 138 10.53 -6.39 17.58
CA CYS A 138 9.33 -6.14 16.78
C CYS A 138 8.82 -4.69 16.79
N THR A 139 9.60 -3.75 17.33
CA THR A 139 9.35 -2.31 17.17
C THR A 139 9.55 -1.86 15.71
N PHE A 140 10.39 -2.60 14.97
CA PHE A 140 10.57 -2.43 13.53
C PHE A 140 10.01 -3.63 12.79
N TYR A 141 9.66 -3.40 11.53
CA TYR A 141 9.37 -4.44 10.57
C TYR A 141 10.07 -4.10 9.25
N PHE A 142 10.37 -5.11 8.46
CA PHE A 142 10.95 -4.93 7.13
C PHE A 142 10.06 -5.53 6.06
N THR A 143 10.16 -4.97 4.86
CA THR A 143 9.44 -5.49 3.69
C THR A 143 10.42 -6.17 2.76
N CYS A 144 10.12 -7.40 2.35
CA CYS A 144 10.81 -8.12 1.29
C CYS A 144 9.90 -8.25 0.08
N ALA A 145 10.45 -8.12 -1.13
CA ALA A 145 9.76 -8.43 -2.38
C ALA A 145 10.75 -8.93 -3.42
N TYR A 146 10.43 -10.05 -4.09
CA TYR A 146 11.21 -10.61 -5.19
C TYR A 146 12.72 -10.77 -4.88
N GLY A 147 13.06 -11.29 -3.71
CA GLY A 147 14.44 -11.50 -3.28
C GLY A 147 15.14 -10.22 -2.79
N ARG A 148 14.40 -9.13 -2.58
CA ARG A 148 14.95 -7.80 -2.28
C ARG A 148 14.38 -7.24 -1.00
N TYR A 149 15.27 -6.66 -0.19
CA TYR A 149 14.92 -5.82 0.94
C TYR A 149 14.48 -4.43 0.47
N LEU A 150 13.32 -3.99 0.95
CA LEU A 150 12.74 -2.68 0.60
C LEU A 150 12.86 -1.64 1.73
N GLY A 151 13.42 -2.01 2.88
CA GLY A 151 13.58 -1.11 4.02
C GLY A 151 12.88 -1.59 5.29
N HIS A 152 13.41 -1.15 6.43
CA HIS A 152 12.74 -1.20 7.73
C HIS A 152 11.83 0.01 7.88
N GLN A 153 10.75 -0.18 8.62
CA GLN A 153 9.80 0.85 9.04
C GLN A 153 9.60 0.73 10.55
N ARG A 154 9.52 1.87 11.23
CA ARG A 154 9.21 1.89 12.67
C ARG A 154 7.69 1.78 12.86
N CYS A 155 7.26 0.93 13.77
CA CYS A 155 5.89 0.99 14.26
C CYS A 155 5.64 2.29 15.04
N PRO A 156 4.40 2.80 15.07
CA PRO A 156 4.02 3.88 15.97
C PRO A 156 4.40 3.58 17.42
N GLU A 157 4.65 4.62 18.20
CA GLU A 157 5.09 4.46 19.59
C GLU A 157 4.12 3.61 20.41
N GLY A 158 4.66 2.70 21.22
CA GLY A 158 3.87 1.77 22.04
C GLY A 158 3.21 0.61 21.28
N THR A 159 3.50 0.44 19.98
CA THR A 159 3.00 -0.68 19.19
C THR A 159 4.13 -1.57 18.69
N VAL A 160 3.80 -2.82 18.37
CA VAL A 160 4.70 -3.85 17.84
C VAL A 160 4.10 -4.45 16.57
N TYR A 161 4.94 -4.98 15.69
CA TYR A 161 4.47 -5.54 14.43
C TYR A 161 3.80 -6.90 14.62
N ASP A 162 2.55 -7.03 14.17
CA ASP A 162 1.84 -8.30 14.06
C ASP A 162 1.93 -8.82 12.62
N GLU A 163 2.72 -9.88 12.42
CA GLU A 163 2.93 -10.47 11.10
C GLU A 163 1.65 -11.10 10.55
N ALA A 164 0.81 -11.69 11.41
CA ALA A 164 -0.42 -12.36 10.98
C ALA A 164 -1.43 -11.37 10.36
N GLN A 165 -1.60 -10.20 10.96
CA GLN A 165 -2.48 -9.14 10.45
C GLN A 165 -1.75 -8.12 9.58
N GLN A 166 -0.44 -8.27 9.37
CA GLN A 166 0.40 -7.39 8.57
C GLN A 166 0.34 -5.90 8.99
N ARG A 167 0.21 -5.62 10.30
CA ARG A 167 0.07 -4.25 10.84
C ARG A 167 0.65 -4.11 12.25
N CYS A 168 0.96 -2.87 12.64
CA CYS A 168 1.37 -2.58 14.02
C CYS A 168 0.15 -2.55 14.94
N LEU A 169 0.26 -3.20 16.10
CA LEU A 169 -0.77 -3.28 17.12
C LEU A 169 -0.18 -3.13 18.52
N PRO A 170 -0.96 -2.73 19.53
CA PRO A 170 -0.51 -2.78 20.92
C PRO A 170 -0.09 -4.21 21.31
N ALA A 171 1.01 -4.35 22.05
CA ALA A 171 1.57 -5.66 22.41
C ALA A 171 0.56 -6.66 23.03
N PRO A 172 -0.42 -6.25 23.87
CA PRO A 172 -1.43 -7.18 24.41
C PRO A 172 -2.37 -7.81 23.36
N GLN A 173 -2.38 -7.29 22.13
CA GLN A 173 -3.21 -7.79 21.02
C GLN A 173 -2.40 -8.63 20.02
N VAL A 174 -1.09 -8.77 20.23
CA VAL A 174 -0.17 -9.49 19.35
C VAL A 174 0.27 -10.77 20.03
N SER A 175 0.25 -11.88 19.30
CA SER A 175 0.72 -13.16 19.83
C SER A 175 2.22 -13.11 20.13
N PRO A 176 2.71 -13.88 21.12
CA PRO A 176 4.14 -14.13 21.27
C PRO A 176 4.74 -14.66 19.95
N PRO A 177 5.99 -14.31 19.59
CA PRO A 177 7.01 -13.69 20.45
C PRO A 177 7.00 -12.15 20.49
N CYS A 178 6.27 -11.47 19.60
CA CYS A 178 6.31 -10.02 19.51
C CYS A 178 5.38 -9.31 20.50
N GLY A 179 4.28 -9.97 20.89
CA GLY A 179 3.36 -9.44 21.88
C GLY A 179 3.11 -10.35 23.07
N THR A 180 2.10 -9.99 23.85
CA THR A 180 1.75 -10.63 25.13
C THR A 180 0.33 -11.17 25.12
N LEU A 181 -0.28 -11.36 23.95
CA LEU A 181 -1.61 -11.94 23.85
C LEU A 181 -1.57 -13.38 24.39
N ILE A 182 -2.03 -13.56 25.63
CA ILE A 182 -2.26 -14.88 26.22
C ILE A 182 -3.52 -15.40 25.56
N GLY A 183 -3.38 -16.37 24.65
CA GLY A 183 -4.53 -17.11 24.16
C GLY A 183 -5.19 -17.80 25.36
N ASN A 184 -6.39 -17.37 25.73
CA ASN A 184 -7.23 -18.14 26.64
C ASN A 184 -7.55 -19.47 25.95
N GLY A 185 -6.74 -20.50 26.25
CA GLY A 185 -6.86 -21.91 25.87
C GLY A 185 -7.94 -22.30 24.84
N GLY A 186 -7.80 -21.88 23.58
CA GLY A 186 -8.81 -22.18 22.56
C GLY A 186 -8.45 -21.69 21.15
N GLY A 187 -7.45 -22.31 20.53
CA GLY A 187 -7.14 -22.16 19.10
C GLY A 187 -6.33 -23.36 18.60
N PRO A 188 -6.59 -23.89 17.39
CA PRO A 188 -6.27 -25.26 17.00
C PRO A 188 -4.83 -25.39 16.49
N PHE A 189 -3.86 -25.19 17.37
CA PHE A 189 -2.55 -25.77 17.18
C PHE A 189 -2.43 -26.89 18.21
N GLN A 190 -2.92 -28.06 17.82
CA GLN A 190 -2.54 -29.32 18.42
C GLN A 190 -1.03 -29.49 18.24
N GLY A 191 -0.27 -28.91 19.18
CA GLY A 191 1.07 -29.36 19.50
C GLY A 191 0.90 -30.67 20.25
N ASN A 192 0.94 -31.76 19.50
CA ASN A 192 1.03 -33.09 20.08
C ASN A 192 2.34 -33.14 20.87
N ASP A 193 2.24 -33.49 22.15
CA ASP A 193 3.16 -34.37 22.86
C ASP A 193 4.60 -33.85 23.15
N PHE A 194 4.88 -33.57 24.43
CA PHE A 194 5.83 -34.35 25.25
C PHE A 194 5.89 -33.74 26.65
N SER A 195 4.97 -34.17 27.51
CA SER A 195 5.06 -33.96 28.97
C SER A 195 5.02 -35.31 29.68
N GLU A 196 5.88 -36.24 29.25
CA GLU A 196 6.11 -37.48 29.97
C GLU A 196 7.37 -37.36 30.82
N GLY A 197 7.17 -37.39 32.15
CA GLY A 197 8.12 -37.96 33.09
C GLY A 197 9.24 -37.06 33.62
N ARG A 198 9.02 -36.45 34.79
CA ARG A 198 9.96 -36.61 35.91
C ARG A 198 9.26 -36.40 37.25
N GLN A 199 8.77 -37.49 37.83
CA GLN A 199 8.55 -37.56 39.28
C GLN A 199 9.90 -37.36 39.97
N VAL A 200 10.03 -36.30 40.75
CA VAL A 200 11.13 -36.16 41.71
C VAL A 200 10.58 -36.61 43.06
N ASN A 201 10.90 -37.86 43.42
CA ASN A 201 10.84 -38.30 44.81
C ASN A 201 11.89 -37.52 45.61
N MET A 202 11.48 -36.85 46.67
CA MET A 202 12.40 -36.46 47.76
C MET A 202 12.15 -37.38 48.95
N ILE A 203 13.26 -37.92 49.44
CA ILE A 203 13.44 -38.78 50.61
C ILE A 203 13.21 -37.95 51.88
#